data_AF-A0A8T3VL65-F1
#
_entry.id   AF-A0A8T3VL65-F1
#
_cell.length_a   1.000
_cell.length_b   1.000
_cell.length_c   1.000
_cell.angle_alpha   90.00
_cell.angle_beta   90.00
_cell.angle_gamma   90.00
#
_symmetry.space_group_name_H-M   'P 1'
#
loop_
_entity.id
_entity.type
_entity.pdbx_description
1 polymer ?
#
loop_
_entity_poly.entity_id
_entity_poly.type
_entity_poly.pdbx_seq_one_letter_code
_entity_poly.pdbx_strand_id
1 'polypeptide(L)'
;MPIDKEKIKQELIDESNTILNNWNEPYEVDTISVMNMQGKVTFLGSLRVFDERNAPAIMREVESKLTKYGKLSVRDERVVPCCSPKYTHISFNITVDNS
;
A
#
# COMPACT_ATOMS: atom_id res chain seq x y z
N MET A 1 -11.56 -12.85 -18.10
CA MET A 1 -10.60 -13.80 -17.48
C MET A 1 -10.66 -13.56 -15.98
N PRO A 2 -10.72 -14.60 -15.13
CA PRO A 2 -10.75 -14.39 -13.69
C PRO A 2 -9.47 -13.68 -13.26
N ILE A 3 -9.61 -12.62 -12.46
CA ILE A 3 -8.48 -11.92 -11.85
C ILE A 3 -7.77 -12.89 -10.90
N ASP A 4 -6.46 -13.05 -11.08
CA ASP A 4 -5.61 -13.78 -10.14
C ASP A 4 -5.28 -12.89 -8.93
N LYS A 5 -6.16 -12.97 -7.92
CA LYS A 5 -6.11 -12.10 -6.73
C LYS A 5 -4.87 -12.37 -5.88
N GLU A 6 -4.44 -13.63 -5.79
CA GLU A 6 -3.26 -13.99 -4.99
C GLU A 6 -1.99 -13.47 -5.65
N LYS A 7 -1.91 -13.55 -6.99
CA LYS A 7 -0.81 -12.94 -7.74
C LYS A 7 -0.74 -11.42 -7.53
N ILE A 8 -1.86 -10.70 -7.71
CA ILE A 8 -1.88 -9.23 -7.51
C ILE A 8 -1.53 -8.90 -6.06
N LYS A 9 -2.07 -9.64 -5.08
CA LYS A 9 -1.75 -9.44 -3.67
C LYS A 9 -0.25 -9.57 -3.40
N GLN A 10 0.40 -10.60 -3.94
CA GLN A 10 1.84 -10.79 -3.78
C GLN A 10 2.64 -9.68 -4.47
N GLU A 11 2.28 -9.31 -5.71
CA GLU A 11 2.93 -8.21 -6.43
C GLU A 11 2.81 -6.87 -5.67
N LEU A 12 1.66 -6.60 -5.05
CA LEU A 12 1.47 -5.40 -4.24
C LEU A 12 2.32 -5.42 -2.96
N ILE A 13 2.51 -6.57 -2.32
CA ILE A 13 3.41 -6.73 -1.17
C ILE A 13 4.85 -6.46 -1.61
N ASP A 14 5.30 -7.11 -2.69
CA ASP A 14 6.67 -7.00 -3.19
C ASP A 14 7.00 -5.57 -3.64
N GLU A 15 6.08 -4.90 -4.35
CA GLU A 15 6.23 -3.50 -4.75
C GLU A 15 6.25 -2.56 -3.54
N SER A 16 5.40 -2.79 -2.54
CA SER A 16 5.38 -1.97 -1.31
C SER A 16 6.69 -2.10 -0.54
N ASN A 17 7.21 -3.33 -0.38
CA ASN A 17 8.49 -3.58 0.27
C ASN A 17 9.67 -3.03 -0.54
N THR A 18 9.61 -3.10 -1.87
CA THR A 18 10.61 -2.48 -2.74
C THR A 18 10.65 -0.96 -2.56
N ILE A 19 9.49 -0.30 -2.48
CA ILE A 19 9.41 1.14 -2.19
C ILE A 19 10.06 1.43 -0.84
N LEU A 20 9.67 0.74 0.23
CA LEU A 20 10.23 0.97 1.57
C LEU A 20 11.74 0.77 1.62
N ASN A 21 12.24 -0.30 1.00
CA ASN A 21 13.68 -0.59 0.91
C ASN A 21 14.46 0.49 0.16
N ASN A 22 13.93 1.04 -0.94
CA ASN A 22 14.59 2.13 -1.68
C ASN A 22 14.79 3.39 -0.83
N TRP A 23 13.92 3.62 0.15
CA TRP A 23 13.98 4.75 1.06
C TRP A 23 14.61 4.41 2.42
N ASN A 24 15.17 3.20 2.58
CA ASN A 24 15.74 2.66 3.82
C ASN A 24 14.77 2.67 5.01
N GLU A 25 13.47 2.46 4.75
CA GLU A 25 12.47 2.34 5.80
C GLU A 25 12.49 0.92 6.39
N PRO A 26 12.47 0.77 7.74
CA PRO A 26 12.61 -0.53 8.40
C PRO A 26 11.31 -1.35 8.47
N TYR A 27 10.20 -0.84 7.94
CA TYR A 27 8.93 -1.54 7.96
C TYR A 27 8.84 -2.55 6.82
N GLU A 28 8.31 -3.74 7.09
CA GLU A 28 7.96 -4.73 6.09
C GLU A 28 6.44 -4.91 6.05
N VAL A 29 5.89 -4.90 4.84
CA VAL A 29 4.49 -5.19 4.57
C VAL A 29 4.33 -6.70 4.47
N ASP A 30 3.70 -7.30 5.47
CA ASP A 30 3.48 -8.76 5.49
C ASP A 30 2.17 -9.18 4.80
N THR A 31 1.21 -8.27 4.73
CA THR A 31 -0.15 -8.62 4.28
C THR A 31 -0.86 -7.46 3.62
N ILE A 32 -1.73 -7.82 2.69
CA ILE A 32 -2.70 -6.96 2.04
C ILE A 32 -4.05 -7.63 2.17
N SER A 33 -5.02 -6.87 2.67
CA SER A 33 -6.40 -7.34 2.83
C SER A 33 -7.13 -7.28 1.49
N VAL A 34 -7.86 -8.33 1.15
CA VAL A 34 -8.63 -8.42 -0.10
C VAL A 34 -10.11 -8.46 0.24
N MET A 35 -10.86 -7.49 -0.25
CA MET A 35 -12.32 -7.42 -0.12
C MET A 35 -12.98 -7.72 -1.46
N ASN A 36 -13.95 -8.62 -1.47
CA ASN A 36 -14.76 -8.92 -2.65
C ASN A 36 -16.11 -8.24 -2.49
N MET A 37 -16.45 -7.36 -3.43
CA MET A 37 -17.77 -6.75 -3.57
C MET A 37 -18.38 -7.19 -4.90
N GLN A 38 -19.70 -7.10 -5.07
CA GLN A 38 -20.36 -7.52 -6.31
C GLN A 38 -19.71 -6.84 -7.53
N GLY A 39 -19.06 -7.65 -8.38
CA GLY A 39 -18.36 -7.20 -9.59
C GLY A 39 -17.03 -6.48 -9.38
N LYS A 40 -16.50 -6.38 -8.15
CA LYS A 40 -15.25 -5.66 -7.86
C LYS A 40 -14.40 -6.37 -6.80
N VAL A 41 -13.08 -6.27 -6.94
CA VAL A 41 -12.11 -6.67 -5.92
C VAL A 41 -11.38 -5.42 -5.44
N THR A 42 -11.32 -5.22 -4.13
CA THR A 42 -10.57 -4.12 -3.51
C THR A 42 -9.43 -4.66 -2.68
N PHE A 43 -8.21 -4.23 -2.98
CA PHE A 43 -7.01 -4.51 -2.20
C PHE A 43 -6.77 -3.33 -1.24
N LEU A 44 -6.53 -3.63 0.03
CA LEU A 44 -6.25 -2.67 1.09
C LEU A 44 -4.89 -2.99 1.70
N GLY A 45 -3.98 -2.02 1.66
CA GLY A 45 -2.66 -2.15 2.26
C GLY A 45 -2.23 -0.86 2.95
N SER A 46 -1.18 -0.96 3.76
CA SER A 46 -0.57 0.20 4.35
C SER A 46 0.94 0.04 4.55
N LEU A 47 1.62 1.18 4.50
CA LEU A 47 3.05 1.33 4.74
C LEU A 47 3.23 2.16 6.01
N ARG A 48 4.29 1.89 6.76
CA ARG A 48 4.74 2.74 7.87
C ARG A 48 6.06 3.37 7.48
N VAL A 49 6.09 4.70 7.49
CA VAL A 49 7.26 5.51 7.16
C VAL A 49 7.72 6.21 8.42
N PHE A 50 8.89 5.87 8.92
CA PHE A 50 9.44 6.41 10.17
C PHE A 50 10.15 7.75 9.95
N ASP A 51 10.74 8.00 8.77
CA ASP A 51 11.24 9.33 8.42
C ASP A 51 10.13 10.18 7.78
N GLU A 52 9.56 11.10 8.56
CA GLU A 52 8.49 11.98 8.09
C GLU A 52 8.85 12.78 6.82
N ARG A 53 10.14 13.01 6.55
CA ARG A 53 10.60 13.74 5.35
C ARG A 53 10.45 12.91 4.08
N ASN A 54 10.49 11.58 4.20
CA ASN A 54 10.35 10.66 3.09
C ASN A 54 8.88 10.45 2.71
N ALA A 55 7.95 10.61 3.66
CA ALA A 55 6.54 10.26 3.47
C ALA A 55 5.88 10.87 2.22
N PRO A 56 6.06 12.18 1.88
CA PRO A 56 5.49 12.74 0.67
C PRO A 56 6.06 12.13 -0.62
N ALA A 57 7.34 11.75 -0.62
CA ALA A 57 7.99 11.14 -1.79
C ALA A 57 7.57 9.68 -1.95
N ILE A 58 7.53 8.92 -0.85
CA ILE A 58 7.03 7.55 -0.82
C ILE A 58 5.58 7.49 -1.27
N MET A 59 4.73 8.41 -0.80
CA MET A 59 3.32 8.48 -1.23
C MET A 59 3.19 8.65 -2.75
N ARG A 60 4.00 9.51 -3.37
CA ARG A 60 4.03 9.68 -4.83
C ARG A 60 4.52 8.43 -5.56
N GLU A 61 5.49 7.72 -4.99
CA GLU A 61 5.99 6.47 -5.57
C GLU A 61 4.93 5.36 -5.49
N VAL A 62 4.21 5.26 -4.37
CA VAL A 62 3.04 4.39 -4.22
C VAL A 62 1.99 4.73 -5.28
N GLU A 63 1.66 6.02 -5.45
CA GLU A 63 0.71 6.46 -6.48
C GLU A 63 1.16 6.05 -7.89
N SER A 64 2.42 6.30 -8.23
CA SER A 64 2.96 6.00 -9.55
C SER A 64 3.05 4.50 -9.84
N LYS A 65 3.47 3.68 -8.86
CA LYS A 65 3.68 2.23 -9.07
C LYS A 65 2.40 1.44 -8.98
N LEU A 66 1.47 1.82 -8.09
CA LEU A 66 0.30 1.01 -7.79
C LEU A 66 -0.93 1.36 -8.64
N THR A 67 -0.96 2.53 -9.30
CA THR A 67 -2.08 2.93 -10.17
C THR A 67 -2.29 1.97 -11.35
N LYS A 68 -1.26 1.23 -11.77
CA LYS A 68 -1.34 0.23 -12.87
C LYS A 68 -2.29 -0.94 -12.56
N TYR A 69 -2.57 -1.20 -11.29
CA TYR A 69 -3.40 -2.34 -10.88
C TYR A 69 -4.90 -2.03 -10.91
N GLY A 70 -5.30 -0.75 -10.88
CA GLY A 70 -6.71 -0.36 -10.88
C GLY A 70 -6.94 1.04 -10.33
N LYS A 71 -8.18 1.32 -9.92
CA LYS A 71 -8.53 2.62 -9.33
C LYS A 71 -7.90 2.73 -7.94
N LEU A 72 -6.82 3.49 -7.85
CA LEU A 72 -6.06 3.73 -6.62
C LEU A 72 -6.60 4.95 -5.84
N SER A 73 -6.68 4.84 -4.52
CA SER A 73 -6.69 5.99 -3.61
C SER A 73 -5.70 5.75 -2.49
N VAL A 74 -4.90 6.79 -2.21
CA VAL A 74 -3.88 6.81 -1.16
C VAL A 74 -4.23 7.88 -0.13
N ARG A 75 -3.91 7.64 1.14
CA ARG A 75 -4.08 8.59 2.24
C ARG A 75 -2.95 8.42 3.23
N ASP A 76 -2.49 9.50 3.84
CA ASP A 76 -1.52 9.48 4.92
C ASP A 76 -2.11 10.01 6.24
N GLU A 77 -1.61 9.50 7.35
CA GLU A 77 -1.93 9.97 8.69
C GLU A 77 -0.68 9.90 9.58
N ARG A 78 -0.40 10.95 10.36
CA ARG A 78 0.69 10.92 11.34
C ARG A 78 0.26 10.18 12.58
N VAL A 79 0.97 9.10 12.91
CA VAL A 79 0.71 8.29 14.10
C VAL A 79 1.76 8.56 15.15
N VAL A 80 1.31 8.87 16.36
CA VAL A 80 2.15 9.06 17.55
C VAL A 80 1.78 8.01 18.59
N PRO A 81 2.42 6.83 18.58
CA PRO A 81 2.19 5.80 19.58
C PRO A 81 2.72 6.23 20.95
N CYS A 82 2.15 5.68 22.02
CA CYS A 82 2.62 5.93 23.39
C CYS A 82 3.97 5.25 23.71
N CYS A 83 4.24 4.09 23.10
CA CYS A 83 5.37 3.23 23.43
C CYS A 83 6.17 2.76 22.20
N SER A 84 6.08 3.48 21.08
CA SER A 84 6.78 3.13 19.84
C SER A 84 7.16 4.39 19.06
N PRO A 85 8.16 4.31 18.15
CA PRO A 85 8.52 5.45 17.31
C PRO A 85 7.31 5.97 16.54
N LYS A 86 7.29 7.29 16.34
CA LYS A 86 6.31 7.95 15.47
C LYS A 86 6.53 7.49 14.04
N TYR A 87 5.45 7.41 13.28
CA TYR A 87 5.51 7.09 11.87
C TYR A 87 4.35 7.75 11.12
N THR A 88 4.54 7.99 9.83
CA THR A 88 3.46 8.31 8.91
C THR A 88 2.88 7.00 8.39
N HIS A 89 1.59 6.79 8.62
CA HIS A 89 0.83 5.67 8.11
C HIS A 89 0.28 6.02 6.73
N ILE A 90 0.78 5.37 5.68
CA ILE A 90 0.32 5.56 4.31
C ILE A 90 -0.59 4.38 3.96
N SER A 91 -1.89 4.63 3.90
CA SER A 91 -2.90 3.64 3.51
C SER A 91 -3.19 3.75 2.01
N PHE A 92 -3.34 2.63 1.33
CA PHE A 92 -3.81 2.60 -0.06
C PHE A 92 -4.97 1.62 -0.24
N ASN A 93 -5.84 1.96 -1.19
CA ASN A 93 -6.91 1.09 -1.67
C ASN A 93 -6.84 1.01 -3.21
N ILE A 94 -6.97 -0.19 -3.76
CA ILE A 94 -6.97 -0.42 -5.21
C ILE A 94 -8.21 -1.20 -5.55
N THR A 95 -9.09 -0.61 -6.36
CA THR A 95 -10.31 -1.27 -6.83
C THR A 95 -10.15 -1.73 -8.27
N VAL A 96 -10.41 -3.01 -8.51
CA VAL A 96 -10.35 -3.66 -9.82
C VAL A 96 -11.74 -4.19 -10.15
N ASP A 97 -12.24 -3.89 -11.35
CA ASP A 97 -13.51 -4.41 -11.82
C ASP A 97 -13.34 -5.88 -12.24
N ASN A 98 -14.09 -6.76 -11.60
CA ASN A 98 -14.10 -8.21 -11.86
C ASN A 98 -15.24 -8.55 -12.83
N SER A 99 -15.19 -7.93 -14.01
CA SER A 99 -16.15 -8.12 -15.12
C SER A 99 -15.79 -9.31 -15.99
#